data_AF-A0A8H8S7S3-F1
#
_entry.id   AF-A0A8H8S7S3-F1
#
_cell.length_a   1.000
_cell.length_b   1.000
_cell.length_c   1.000
_cell.angle_alpha   90.00
_cell.angle_beta   90.00
_cell.angle_gamma   90.00
#
_symmetry.space_group_name_H-M   'P 1'
#
loop_
_entity.id
_entity.type
_entity.pdbx_description
1 polymer ?
#
loop_
_entity_poly.entity_id
_entity_poly.type
_entity_poly.pdbx_seq_one_letter_code
_entity_poly.pdbx_strand_id
1 'polypeptide(L)'
;MSATAEGTCQTCHKPGNKLKCTNCSATYYCDTACQKSDWPLHKTRCKFLQNHPSGATSTTNGSADPQPQTIPCVIITASPTSYAKTFLPSTHPIFNTRALPITTKIGYPLVMARMAEHLPRGPATDNQHATWLNIDPGSGFAPEHWQGGIGDVVVASADGTPLYLDTLGAITDYVSSILDEFGEGKGAPRHMYSRAALDTEYLEA
;
A
#
# COMPACT_ATOMS: atom_id res chain seq x y z
N MET A 1 -6.91 0.01 11.55
CA MET A 1 -6.17 -1.13 10.94
C MET A 1 -7.04 -2.38 10.92
N SER A 2 -7.62 -2.77 9.78
CA SER A 2 -8.10 -4.15 9.63
C SER A 2 -6.91 -5.01 9.21
N ALA A 3 -6.16 -5.52 10.19
CA ALA A 3 -5.44 -6.76 9.99
C ALA A 3 -6.45 -7.77 9.44
N THR A 4 -6.15 -8.43 8.31
CA THR A 4 -7.00 -9.53 7.85
C THR A 4 -7.08 -10.53 8.99
N ALA A 5 -8.26 -10.68 9.59
CA ALA A 5 -8.50 -11.66 10.63
C ALA A 5 -7.98 -13.01 10.15
N GLU A 6 -7.25 -13.73 11.01
CA GLU A 6 -6.66 -15.01 10.65
C GLU A 6 -7.69 -15.89 9.94
N GLY A 7 -7.32 -16.42 8.78
CA GLY A 7 -8.22 -17.21 7.95
C GLY A 7 -9.20 -16.43 7.08
N THR A 8 -9.06 -15.12 6.90
CA THR A 8 -9.85 -14.37 5.89
C THR A 8 -9.14 -14.39 4.53
N CYS A 9 -9.85 -14.76 3.46
CA CYS A 9 -9.30 -14.80 2.12
C CYS A 9 -8.94 -13.39 1.67
N GLN A 10 -7.69 -13.19 1.26
CA GLN A 10 -7.19 -11.90 0.83
C GLN A 10 -7.87 -11.38 -0.46
N THR A 11 -8.40 -12.28 -1.28
CA THR A 11 -8.93 -11.94 -2.61
C THR A 11 -10.43 -11.72 -2.59
N CYS A 12 -11.19 -12.58 -1.90
CA CYS A 12 -12.65 -12.53 -1.89
C CYS A 12 -13.24 -12.18 -0.52
N HIS A 13 -12.41 -11.98 0.50
CA HIS A 13 -12.76 -11.55 1.85
C HIS A 13 -13.71 -12.48 2.62
N LYS A 14 -13.97 -13.70 2.11
CA LYS A 14 -14.69 -14.74 2.84
C LYS A 14 -13.85 -15.20 4.04
N PRO A 15 -14.42 -15.46 5.23
CA PRO A 15 -13.70 -16.00 6.39
C PRO A 15 -13.50 -17.52 6.29
N GLY A 16 -12.83 -18.12 7.28
CA GLY A 16 -12.76 -19.59 7.46
C GLY A 16 -11.74 -20.35 6.59
N ASN A 17 -10.81 -19.63 5.97
CA ASN A 17 -9.83 -20.18 5.05
C ASN A 17 -8.61 -20.72 5.77
N LYS A 18 -8.12 -21.87 5.30
CA LYS A 18 -6.95 -22.55 5.89
C LYS A 18 -5.73 -22.55 4.98
N LEU A 19 -5.89 -22.26 3.69
CA LEU A 19 -4.76 -22.21 2.77
C LEU A 19 -3.98 -20.91 3.01
N LYS A 20 -2.77 -21.05 3.55
CA LYS A 20 -1.80 -19.96 3.72
C LYS A 20 -0.84 -19.91 2.54
N CYS A 21 -0.32 -18.74 2.22
CA CYS A 21 0.85 -18.63 1.35
C CYS A 21 2.01 -19.41 1.99
N THR A 22 2.56 -20.40 1.28
CA THR A 22 3.63 -21.26 1.81
C THR A 22 4.95 -20.52 2.07
N ASN A 23 5.16 -19.38 1.42
CA ASN A 23 6.40 -18.63 1.52
C ASN A 23 6.41 -17.70 2.74
N CYS A 24 5.40 -16.85 2.90
CA CYS A 24 5.36 -15.90 4.02
C CYS A 24 4.49 -16.34 5.20
N SER A 25 3.61 -17.33 5.02
CA SER A 25 2.63 -17.79 6.03
C SER A 25 1.70 -16.72 6.61
N ALA A 26 1.73 -15.49 6.09
CA ALA A 26 1.02 -14.32 6.62
C ALA A 26 -0.29 -13.99 5.88
N THR A 27 -0.55 -14.62 4.73
CA THR A 27 -1.74 -14.33 3.91
C THR A 27 -2.51 -15.61 3.65
N TYR A 28 -3.85 -15.52 3.72
CA TYR A 28 -4.77 -16.64 3.60
C TYR A 28 -5.60 -16.52 2.30
N TYR A 29 -5.96 -17.65 1.72
CA TYR A 29 -6.75 -17.74 0.48
C TYR A 29 -7.76 -18.89 0.57
N CYS A 30 -8.85 -18.82 -0.19
CA CYS A 30 -9.76 -19.96 -0.34
C CYS A 30 -9.06 -21.15 -1.01
N ASP A 31 -8.32 -20.85 -2.07
CA ASP A 31 -7.71 -21.80 -2.98
C ASP A 31 -6.55 -21.13 -3.75
N THR A 32 -5.92 -21.90 -4.63
CA THR A 32 -4.82 -21.42 -5.47
C THR A 32 -5.27 -20.40 -6.52
N ALA A 33 -6.55 -20.34 -6.88
CA ALA A 33 -7.06 -19.34 -7.82
C ALA A 33 -7.08 -17.95 -7.18
N CYS A 34 -7.59 -17.85 -5.94
CA CYS A 34 -7.52 -16.63 -5.14
C CYS A 34 -6.07 -16.18 -4.94
N GLN A 35 -5.16 -17.10 -4.62
CA GLN A 35 -3.73 -16.80 -4.45
C GLN A 35 -3.10 -16.24 -5.74
N LYS A 36 -3.33 -16.90 -6.89
CA LYS A 36 -2.80 -16.46 -8.19
C LYS A 36 -3.33 -15.08 -8.57
N SER A 37 -4.61 -14.81 -8.27
CA SER A 37 -5.23 -13.51 -8.56
C SER A 37 -4.63 -12.37 -7.72
N ASP A 38 -4.25 -12.60 -6.46
CA ASP A 38 -3.63 -11.56 -5.62
C ASP A 38 -2.12 -11.43 -5.86
N TRP A 39 -1.48 -12.40 -6.53
CA TRP A 39 -0.03 -12.44 -6.71
C TRP A 39 0.62 -11.14 -7.20
N PRO A 40 0.05 -10.37 -8.16
CA PRO A 40 0.62 -9.10 -8.59
C PRO A 40 0.83 -8.09 -7.44
N LEU A 41 -0.06 -8.10 -6.44
CA LEU A 41 -0.02 -7.23 -5.25
C LEU A 41 0.67 -7.92 -4.07
N HIS A 42 0.58 -9.25 -3.98
CA HIS A 42 1.17 -10.02 -2.89
C HIS A 42 2.67 -10.23 -3.02
N LYS A 43 3.20 -10.40 -4.23
CA LYS A 43 4.60 -10.82 -4.46
C LYS A 43 5.63 -9.96 -3.72
N THR A 44 5.39 -8.65 -3.68
CA THR A 44 6.31 -7.67 -3.07
C THR A 44 6.34 -7.85 -1.56
N ARG A 45 5.18 -7.79 -0.90
CA ARG A 45 5.08 -8.05 0.54
C ARG A 45 5.46 -9.48 0.92
N CYS A 46 5.21 -10.46 0.05
CA CYS A 46 5.57 -11.86 0.31
C CYS A 46 7.07 -12.01 0.49
N LYS A 47 7.87 -11.31 -0.32
CA LYS A 47 9.33 -11.27 -0.18
C LYS A 47 9.75 -10.53 1.08
N PHE A 48 9.15 -9.39 1.37
CA PHE A 48 9.43 -8.63 2.59
C PHE A 48 9.19 -9.48 3.85
N LEU A 49 8.04 -10.14 3.96
CA LEU A 49 7.66 -10.92 5.13
C LEU A 49 8.45 -12.23 5.31
N GLN A 50 9.11 -12.73 4.26
CA GLN A 50 10.08 -13.83 4.42
C GLN A 50 11.32 -13.38 5.19
N ASN A 51 11.72 -12.12 5.05
CA ASN A 51 12.91 -11.56 5.69
C ASN A 51 12.59 -10.84 7.01
N HIS A 52 11.32 -10.45 7.20
CA HIS A 52 10.83 -9.72 8.38
C HIS A 52 9.57 -10.39 8.93
N PRO A 53 9.67 -11.62 9.49
CA PRO A 53 8.53 -12.30 10.05
C PRO A 53 7.93 -11.45 11.18
N SER A 54 6.64 -11.15 11.07
CA SER A 54 5.86 -10.52 12.13
C SER A 54 5.74 -11.52 13.27
N GLY A 55 6.65 -11.45 14.24
CA GLY A 55 6.87 -12.48 15.27
C GLY A 55 5.58 -13.03 15.89
N ALA A 56 5.32 -14.32 15.66
CA ALA A 56 4.39 -15.13 16.45
C ALA A 56 4.85 -16.59 16.64
N THR A 57 6.00 -17.01 16.10
CA THR A 57 6.57 -18.33 16.42
C THR A 57 8.09 -18.31 16.39
N SER A 58 8.71 -17.66 17.37
CA SER A 58 10.14 -17.85 17.66
C SER A 58 10.26 -18.99 18.67
N THR A 59 10.27 -20.23 18.18
CA THR A 59 10.70 -21.40 18.97
C THR A 59 11.97 -21.96 18.36
N THR A 60 13.08 -21.23 18.50
CA THR A 60 14.41 -21.82 18.37
C THR A 60 15.37 -21.14 19.35
N ASN A 61 16.04 -21.97 20.14
CA ASN A 61 17.11 -21.60 21.04
C ASN A 61 18.27 -20.93 20.26
N GLY A 62 18.69 -19.73 20.67
CA GLY A 62 20.10 -19.34 20.60
C GLY A 62 20.62 -18.56 19.38
N SER A 63 19.81 -17.81 18.64
CA SER A 63 20.34 -16.79 17.71
C SER A 63 19.83 -15.41 18.10
N ALA A 64 20.73 -14.43 18.24
CA ALA A 64 20.42 -13.05 18.56
C ALA A 64 19.27 -12.54 17.68
N ASP A 65 18.19 -12.10 18.32
CA ASP A 65 17.01 -11.57 17.65
C ASP A 65 17.43 -10.36 16.82
N PRO A 66 17.28 -10.36 15.47
CA PRO A 66 17.61 -9.21 14.68
C PRO A 66 16.74 -8.03 15.12
N GLN A 67 17.35 -6.95 15.62
CA GLN A 67 16.59 -5.74 15.94
C GLN A 67 15.80 -5.28 14.71
N PRO A 68 14.53 -4.84 14.89
CA PRO A 68 13.73 -4.33 13.78
C PRO A 68 14.47 -3.22 13.04
N GLN A 69 14.69 -3.40 11.74
CA GLN A 69 15.22 -2.35 10.89
C GLN A 69 14.26 -1.16 10.85
N THR A 70 14.80 0.06 10.90
CA THR A 70 14.04 1.30 10.75
C THR A 70 13.97 1.68 9.28
N ILE A 71 12.75 1.83 8.74
CA ILE A 71 12.47 2.07 7.32
C ILE A 71 12.02 3.52 7.12
N PRO A 72 12.70 4.31 6.27
CA PRO A 72 12.25 5.64 5.89
C PRO A 72 10.89 5.61 5.16
N CYS A 73 9.96 6.41 5.65
CA CYS A 73 8.58 6.49 5.21
C CYS A 73 8.17 7.97 5.08
N VAL A 74 6.95 8.23 4.59
CA VAL A 74 6.43 9.59 4.44
C VAL A 74 5.04 9.71 5.04
N ILE A 75 4.78 10.81 5.74
CA ILE A 75 3.45 11.21 6.20
C ILE A 75 2.86 12.17 5.17
N ILE A 76 1.59 11.96 4.81
CA ILE A 76 0.77 12.95 4.11
C ILE A 76 -0.20 13.53 5.12
N THR A 77 0.01 14.79 5.51
CA THR A 77 -0.89 15.56 6.36
C THR A 77 -2.14 15.94 5.57
N ALA A 78 -3.34 15.85 6.14
CA ALA A 78 -4.57 16.19 5.43
C ALA A 78 -4.72 17.70 5.20
N SER A 79 -4.55 18.51 6.25
CA SER A 79 -4.83 19.95 6.20
C SER A 79 -3.88 20.78 7.09
N PRO A 80 -3.11 21.73 6.53
CA PRO A 80 -2.86 21.87 5.10
C PRO A 80 -2.13 20.65 4.55
N THR A 81 -2.41 20.29 3.30
CA THR A 81 -1.75 19.13 2.67
C THR A 81 -0.25 19.36 2.61
N SER A 82 0.52 18.44 3.20
CA SER A 82 1.98 18.52 3.25
C SER A 82 2.59 17.13 3.42
N TYR A 83 3.87 17.00 3.06
CA TYR A 83 4.62 15.77 3.16
C TYR A 83 5.73 15.92 4.21
N ALA A 84 5.87 14.93 5.09
CA ALA A 84 6.90 14.93 6.12
C ALA A 84 7.61 13.58 6.20
N LYS A 85 8.92 13.60 6.47
CA LYS A 85 9.71 12.37 6.67
C LYS A 85 9.30 11.72 7.98
N THR A 86 9.17 10.40 7.97
CA THR A 86 8.99 9.59 9.18
C THR A 86 9.74 8.27 9.05
N PHE A 87 9.72 7.46 10.10
CA PHE A 87 10.42 6.19 10.15
C PHE A 87 9.56 5.16 10.85
N LEU A 88 9.44 3.96 10.26
CA LEU A 88 8.68 2.85 10.84
C LEU A 88 9.60 1.65 11.07
N PRO A 89 9.43 0.89 12.16
CA PRO A 89 10.10 -0.39 12.28
C PRO A 89 9.60 -1.36 11.21
N SER A 90 10.45 -2.25 10.71
CA SER A 90 10.11 -3.32 9.75
C SER A 90 9.00 -4.26 10.25
N THR A 91 8.76 -4.30 11.55
CA THR A 91 7.66 -5.03 12.19
C THR A 91 6.34 -4.26 12.22
N HIS A 92 6.29 -3.02 11.72
CA HIS A 92 5.09 -2.21 11.72
C HIS A 92 3.97 -2.87 10.89
N PRO A 93 2.71 -2.94 11.39
CA PRO A 93 1.64 -3.68 10.71
C PRO A 93 1.32 -3.20 9.28
N ILE A 94 1.72 -1.98 8.91
CA ILE A 94 1.57 -1.46 7.54
C ILE A 94 2.16 -2.40 6.48
N PHE A 95 3.27 -3.08 6.78
CA PHE A 95 3.94 -3.97 5.83
C PHE A 95 3.20 -5.31 5.62
N ASN A 96 2.21 -5.61 6.47
CA ASN A 96 1.29 -6.74 6.28
C ASN A 96 0.08 -6.38 5.41
N THR A 97 -0.14 -5.09 5.14
CA THR A 97 -1.28 -4.63 4.34
C THR A 97 -1.08 -4.91 2.85
N ARG A 98 -2.17 -4.84 2.10
CA ARG A 98 -2.13 -4.99 0.64
C ARG A 98 -1.50 -3.73 0.05
N ALA A 99 -0.61 -3.89 -0.93
CA ALA A 99 -0.13 -2.75 -1.70
C ALA A 99 -1.27 -2.06 -2.45
N LEU A 100 -1.16 -0.75 -2.62
CA LEU A 100 -2.17 0.07 -3.28
C LEU A 100 -2.24 -0.32 -4.78
N PRO A 101 -3.45 -0.51 -5.33
CA PRO A 101 -3.61 -1.03 -6.68
C PRO A 101 -2.92 -0.19 -7.77
N ILE A 102 -3.14 1.13 -7.78
CA ILE A 102 -2.57 2.02 -8.81
C ILE A 102 -1.06 2.14 -8.70
N THR A 103 -0.53 2.28 -7.48
CA THR A 103 0.92 2.43 -7.27
C THR A 103 1.67 1.15 -7.66
N THR A 104 1.06 -0.01 -7.45
CA THR A 104 1.61 -1.28 -7.95
C THR A 104 1.58 -1.36 -9.48
N LYS A 105 0.55 -0.80 -10.15
CA LYS A 105 0.47 -0.79 -11.62
C LYS A 105 1.52 0.10 -12.27
N ILE A 106 1.86 1.23 -11.66
CA ILE A 106 2.92 2.13 -12.11
C ILE A 106 4.32 1.68 -11.63
N GLY A 107 4.43 0.54 -10.94
CA GLY A 107 5.72 -0.06 -10.57
C GLY A 107 6.35 0.45 -9.27
N TYR A 108 5.61 1.20 -8.47
CA TYR A 108 5.97 1.62 -7.11
C TYR A 108 4.99 1.03 -6.10
N PRO A 109 5.09 -0.26 -5.69
CA PRO A 109 4.12 -0.84 -4.78
C PRO A 109 4.22 -0.16 -3.41
N LEU A 110 3.27 0.73 -3.11
CA LEU A 110 3.17 1.42 -1.83
C LEU A 110 2.15 0.74 -0.92
N VAL A 111 2.32 0.88 0.39
CA VAL A 111 1.33 0.56 1.43
C VAL A 111 1.02 1.83 2.21
N MET A 112 -0.20 1.93 2.73
CA MET A 112 -0.67 3.12 3.43
C MET A 112 -1.50 2.75 4.66
N ALA A 113 -1.32 3.50 5.74
CA ALA A 113 -2.15 3.39 6.93
C ALA A 113 -2.61 4.78 7.40
N ARG A 114 -3.87 4.85 7.83
CA ARG A 114 -4.41 6.00 8.55
C ARG A 114 -3.74 6.12 9.91
N MET A 115 -3.45 7.34 10.33
CA MET A 115 -2.96 7.62 11.69
C MET A 115 -4.10 7.68 12.71
N ALA A 116 -5.33 7.96 12.24
CA ALA A 116 -6.55 7.90 13.04
C ALA A 116 -7.71 7.33 12.21
N GLU A 117 -8.58 6.54 12.85
CA GLU A 117 -9.73 5.88 12.21
C GLU A 117 -11.04 6.63 12.54
N HIS A 118 -12.08 6.39 11.74
CA HIS A 118 -13.44 6.88 11.98
C HIS A 118 -13.57 8.41 12.15
N LEU A 119 -12.72 9.17 11.47
CA LEU A 119 -12.81 10.62 11.46
C LEU A 119 -14.05 11.10 10.68
N PRO A 120 -14.73 12.17 11.13
CA PRO A 120 -15.79 12.78 10.34
C PRO A 120 -15.21 13.31 9.03
N ARG A 121 -15.99 13.23 7.95
CA ARG A 121 -15.64 13.83 6.66
C ARG A 121 -15.65 15.35 6.77
N GLY A 122 -14.65 16.02 6.20
CA GLY A 122 -14.59 17.47 6.16
C GLY A 122 -13.22 18.01 5.73
N PRO A 123 -13.08 19.32 5.48
CA PRO A 123 -11.85 19.90 4.93
C PRO A 123 -10.58 19.63 5.74
N ALA A 124 -10.71 19.48 7.06
CA ALA A 124 -9.58 19.20 7.95
C ALA A 124 -9.11 17.73 7.91
N THR A 125 -9.97 16.82 7.42
CA THR A 125 -9.76 15.37 7.45
C THR A 125 -9.82 14.74 6.06
N ASP A 126 -10.32 15.43 5.05
CA ASP A 126 -10.27 14.98 3.67
C ASP A 126 -8.82 15.08 3.17
N ASN A 127 -8.30 13.98 2.64
CA ASN A 127 -6.92 13.89 2.16
C ASN A 127 -6.95 13.41 0.71
N GLN A 128 -7.05 14.34 -0.23
CA GLN A 128 -7.22 13.99 -1.65
C GLN A 128 -6.05 13.17 -2.18
N HIS A 129 -4.82 13.44 -1.73
CA HIS A 129 -3.65 12.68 -2.15
C HIS A 129 -3.74 11.22 -1.69
N ALA A 130 -4.20 10.98 -0.45
CA ALA A 130 -4.47 9.62 0.02
C ALA A 130 -5.59 8.94 -0.78
N THR A 131 -6.63 9.69 -1.19
CA THR A 131 -7.70 9.20 -2.08
C THR A 131 -7.12 8.76 -3.43
N TRP A 132 -6.33 9.61 -4.08
CA TRP A 132 -5.74 9.35 -5.39
C TRP A 132 -4.85 8.11 -5.38
N LEU A 133 -4.00 7.97 -4.38
CA LEU A 133 -3.14 6.79 -4.23
C LEU A 133 -3.92 5.48 -4.02
N ASN A 134 -5.21 5.54 -3.64
CA ASN A 134 -6.08 4.37 -3.43
C ASN A 134 -7.00 4.03 -4.62
N ILE A 135 -6.89 4.72 -5.76
CA ILE A 135 -7.80 4.48 -6.88
C ILE A 135 -7.67 3.05 -7.43
N ASP A 136 -8.80 2.49 -7.84
CA ASP A 136 -8.83 1.28 -8.63
C ASP A 136 -8.39 1.58 -10.08
N PRO A 137 -7.38 0.88 -10.64
CA PRO A 137 -6.86 1.14 -11.99
C PRO A 137 -7.83 0.80 -13.11
N GLY A 138 -8.95 0.13 -12.83
CA GLY A 138 -9.98 -0.15 -13.83
C GLY A 138 -10.96 1.00 -13.97
N SER A 139 -11.31 1.64 -12.85
CA SER A 139 -12.41 2.59 -12.75
C SER A 139 -12.00 4.03 -12.46
N GLY A 140 -10.81 4.26 -11.93
CA GLY A 140 -10.34 5.58 -11.48
C GLY A 140 -10.90 6.00 -10.11
N PHE A 141 -11.74 5.18 -9.47
CA PHE A 141 -12.33 5.51 -8.18
C PHE A 141 -11.61 4.83 -7.02
N ALA A 142 -11.38 5.57 -5.93
CA ALA A 142 -11.00 4.98 -4.66
C ALA A 142 -12.20 4.25 -4.03
N PRO A 143 -12.00 3.19 -3.24
CA PRO A 143 -13.05 2.62 -2.40
C PRO A 143 -13.72 3.68 -1.51
N GLU A 144 -15.00 3.52 -1.18
CA GLU A 144 -15.79 4.50 -0.40
C GLU A 144 -15.08 4.98 0.88
N HIS A 145 -14.49 4.04 1.64
CA HIS A 145 -13.75 4.33 2.87
C HIS A 145 -12.42 5.08 2.64
N TRP A 146 -12.04 5.37 1.41
CA TRP A 146 -10.88 6.21 1.04
C TRP A 146 -11.31 7.49 0.31
N GLN A 147 -12.60 7.83 0.25
CA GLN A 147 -13.08 9.03 -0.45
C GLN A 147 -13.26 10.26 0.45
N GLY A 148 -13.07 10.14 1.77
CA GLY A 148 -13.20 11.23 2.73
C GLY A 148 -12.98 10.80 4.19
N GLY A 149 -12.90 11.78 5.11
CA GLY A 149 -12.68 11.51 6.54
C GLY A 149 -11.40 10.68 6.77
N ILE A 150 -10.33 11.01 6.05
CA ILE A 150 -9.10 10.23 5.96
C ILE A 150 -8.15 10.52 7.12
N GLY A 151 -7.95 11.81 7.39
CA GLY A 151 -6.91 12.31 8.27
C GLY A 151 -5.52 12.16 7.68
N ASP A 152 -4.52 12.25 8.55
CA ASP A 152 -3.14 12.03 8.18
C ASP A 152 -2.89 10.54 7.92
N VAL A 153 -2.05 10.26 6.94
CA VAL A 153 -1.66 8.90 6.58
C VAL A 153 -0.15 8.76 6.59
N VAL A 154 0.32 7.57 6.93
CA VAL A 154 1.70 7.16 6.69
C VAL A 154 1.76 6.24 5.49
N VAL A 155 2.74 6.47 4.62
CA VAL A 155 2.98 5.73 3.38
C VAL A 155 4.39 5.14 3.42
N ALA A 156 4.53 3.89 2.98
CA ALA A 156 5.80 3.19 2.90
C ALA A 156 5.88 2.35 1.61
N SER A 157 7.09 2.02 1.16
CA SER A 157 7.29 1.02 0.12
C SER A 157 6.94 -0.37 0.66
N ALA A 158 6.16 -1.15 -0.09
CA ALA A 158 5.68 -2.46 0.36
C ALA A 158 6.78 -3.52 0.51
N ASP A 159 7.96 -3.29 -0.07
CA ASP A 159 9.16 -4.11 0.07
C ASP A 159 10.12 -3.62 1.17
N GLY A 160 9.74 -2.59 1.92
CA GLY A 160 10.56 -2.00 2.97
C GLY A 160 11.77 -1.21 2.47
N THR A 161 11.87 -0.93 1.17
CA THR A 161 12.87 0.03 0.67
C THR A 161 12.55 1.45 1.16
N PRO A 162 13.55 2.33 1.32
CA PRO A 162 13.33 3.72 1.70
C PRO A 162 12.38 4.44 0.74
N LEU A 163 11.35 5.10 1.28
CA LEU A 163 10.50 6.03 0.54
C LEU A 163 10.86 7.47 0.90
N TYR A 164 11.09 8.32 -0.10
CA TYR A 164 11.46 9.72 0.07
C TYR A 164 10.36 10.68 -0.38
N LEU A 165 10.45 11.94 0.07
CA LEU A 165 9.45 12.98 -0.19
C LEU A 165 9.26 13.20 -1.69
N ASP A 166 10.34 13.41 -2.43
CA ASP A 166 10.31 13.71 -3.86
C ASP A 166 9.70 12.54 -4.65
N THR A 167 10.03 11.30 -4.27
CA THR A 167 9.45 10.10 -4.88
C THR A 167 7.94 10.02 -4.65
N LEU A 168 7.46 10.25 -3.42
CA LEU A 168 6.02 10.20 -3.14
C LEU A 168 5.28 11.37 -3.79
N GLY A 169 5.89 12.55 -3.85
CA GLY A 169 5.37 13.71 -4.58
C GLY A 169 5.16 13.38 -6.05
N ALA A 170 6.21 12.92 -6.73
CA ALA A 170 6.18 12.50 -8.13
C ALA A 170 5.12 11.42 -8.41
N ILE A 171 5.03 10.40 -7.55
CA ILE A 171 3.99 9.37 -7.67
C ILE A 171 2.58 9.97 -7.55
N THR A 172 2.39 10.91 -6.62
CA THR A 172 1.08 11.52 -6.40
C THR A 172 0.68 12.40 -7.58
N ASP A 173 1.60 13.20 -8.11
CA ASP A 173 1.37 14.05 -9.28
C ASP A 173 1.10 13.20 -10.52
N TYR A 174 1.84 12.12 -10.73
CA TYR A 174 1.61 11.19 -11.83
C TYR A 174 0.23 10.52 -11.75
N VAL A 175 -0.22 10.14 -10.55
CA VAL A 175 -1.57 9.60 -10.35
C VAL A 175 -2.65 10.67 -10.58
N SER A 176 -2.38 11.94 -10.28
CA SER A 176 -3.26 13.05 -10.67
C SER A 176 -3.42 13.11 -12.19
N SER A 177 -2.32 13.02 -12.96
CA SER A 177 -2.37 13.01 -14.43
C SER A 177 -3.15 11.80 -14.98
N ILE A 178 -3.03 10.64 -14.32
CA ILE A 178 -3.87 9.46 -14.66
C ILE A 178 -5.36 9.77 -14.47
N LEU A 179 -5.72 10.47 -13.40
CA LEU A 179 -7.12 10.84 -13.12
C LEU A 179 -7.66 11.86 -14.11
N ASP A 180 -6.83 12.79 -14.58
CA ASP A 180 -7.21 13.73 -15.64
C ASP A 180 -7.60 12.98 -16.92
N GLU A 181 -6.86 11.94 -17.32
CA GLU A 181 -7.20 11.10 -18.46
C GLU A 181 -8.49 10.28 -18.26
N PHE A 182 -8.78 9.80 -17.04
CA PHE A 182 -10.08 9.21 -16.74
C PHE A 182 -11.22 10.21 -16.98
N GLY A 183 -11.01 11.49 -16.68
CA GLY A 183 -11.96 12.58 -16.91
C GLY A 183 -12.31 12.81 -18.38
N GLU A 184 -11.46 12.37 -19.32
CA GLU A 184 -11.71 12.46 -20.76
C GLU A 184 -12.69 11.39 -21.28
N GLY A 185 -13.09 10.42 -20.45
CA GLY A 185 -14.09 9.41 -20.80
C GLY A 185 -13.59 8.29 -21.73
N LYS A 186 -12.28 8.15 -21.92
CA LYS A 186 -11.67 7.11 -22.76
C LYS A 186 -11.49 5.75 -22.07
N GLY A 187 -11.95 5.63 -20.82
CA GLY A 187 -11.73 4.47 -19.97
C GLY A 187 -10.35 4.49 -19.28
N ALA A 188 -9.90 3.35 -18.77
CA ALA A 188 -8.64 3.27 -18.03
C ALA A 188 -7.42 3.59 -18.91
N PRO A 189 -6.60 4.60 -18.56
CA PRO A 189 -5.43 5.03 -19.34
C PRO A 189 -4.24 4.07 -19.13
N ARG A 190 -4.37 2.85 -19.65
CA ARG A 190 -3.40 1.76 -19.43
C ARG A 190 -2.00 2.07 -19.96
N HIS A 191 -1.86 2.96 -20.94
CA HIS A 191 -0.57 3.41 -21.46
C HIS A 191 0.24 4.18 -20.40
N MET A 192 -0.42 4.80 -19.43
CA MET A 192 0.23 5.49 -18.31
C MET A 192 0.67 4.53 -17.19
N TYR A 193 0.33 3.24 -17.22
CA TYR A 193 0.71 2.31 -16.15
C TYR A 193 2.15 1.81 -16.34
N SER A 194 3.10 2.73 -16.19
CA SER A 194 4.51 2.55 -16.52
C SER A 194 5.40 3.26 -15.51
N ARG A 195 6.33 2.51 -14.92
CA ARG A 195 7.38 3.08 -14.08
C ARG A 195 8.31 3.99 -14.87
N ALA A 196 8.67 3.57 -16.08
CA ALA A 196 9.59 4.33 -16.92
C ALA A 196 9.02 5.70 -17.31
N ALA A 197 7.71 5.78 -17.59
CA ALA A 197 7.06 7.05 -17.90
C ALA A 197 7.10 8.01 -16.69
N LEU A 198 6.73 7.51 -15.51
CA LEU A 198 6.82 8.29 -14.27
C LEU A 198 8.25 8.75 -14.01
N ASP A 199 9.23 7.84 -14.05
CA ASP A 199 10.63 8.15 -13.74
C ASP A 199 11.16 9.25 -14.68
N THR A 200 10.94 9.11 -15.98
CA THR A 200 11.38 10.09 -16.99
C THR A 200 10.68 11.44 -16.86
N GLU A 201 9.37 11.48 -16.59
CA GLU A 201 8.60 12.73 -16.59
C GLU A 201 8.67 13.50 -15.25
N TYR A 202 8.85 12.80 -14.12
CA TYR A 202 8.70 13.40 -12.79
C TYR A 202 9.91 13.24 -11.87
N LEU A 203 10.83 12.31 -12.14
CA LEU A 203 12.01 12.08 -11.28
C LEU A 203 13.34 12.45 -11.96
N GLU A 204 13.39 12.38 -13.28
CA GLU A 204 14.57 12.69 -14.09
C GLU A 204 14.48 14.05 -14.83
N ALA A 205 13.31 14.67 -14.83
CA ALA A 205 13.03 15.98 -15.45
C ALA A 205 13.52 17.16 -14.60
#